data_AF-A0A6C0LVQ8-F1
#
_entry.id   AF-A0A6C0LVQ8-F1
#
_cell.length_a   1.000
_cell.length_b   1.000
_cell.length_c   1.000
_cell.angle_alpha   90.00
_cell.angle_beta   90.00
_cell.angle_gamma   90.00
#
_symmetry.space_group_name_H-M   'P 1'
#
loop_
_entity.id
_entity.type
_entity.pdbx_description
1 polymer ?
#
loop_
_entity_poly.entity_id
_entity_poly.type
_entity_poly.pdbx_seq_one_letter_code
_entity_poly.pdbx_strand_id
1 'polypeptide(L)'
;MDLFRKMKKTDMILVVVFAIYLFTNMQLPQDVNELIDNSLGNIVIILGALVLFVNSEPAIGVLGFFVAYELIRRASVSTGTDAIQKYVGSEEKKNTEMNSYQPSAPEVTLEEEVIDNMVDFADSDIPETNVQPILENYHSAEQL
;
A
#
# COMPACT_ATOMS: atom_id res chain seq x y z
N MET A 1 16.03 41.71 19.12
CA MET A 1 16.05 41.02 20.43
C MET A 1 14.75 41.19 21.22
N ASP A 2 13.81 42.06 20.82
CA ASP A 2 12.56 42.28 21.58
C ASP A 2 11.54 41.12 21.52
N LEU A 3 11.62 40.24 20.52
CA LEU A 3 10.80 39.02 20.42
C LEU A 3 10.98 38.12 21.65
N PHE A 4 12.23 37.87 22.06
CA PHE A 4 12.53 37.00 23.20
C PHE A 4 12.13 37.60 24.56
N ARG A 5 12.04 38.93 24.64
CA ARG A 5 11.71 39.63 25.89
C ARG A 5 10.20 39.64 26.18
N LYS A 6 9.38 39.39 25.16
CA LYS A 6 7.92 39.38 25.22
C LYS A 6 7.32 37.96 25.39
N MET A 7 8.11 36.92 25.15
CA MET A 7 7.68 35.53 25.29
C MET A 7 7.56 35.09 26.76
N LYS A 8 6.60 34.21 27.02
CA LYS A 8 6.47 33.57 28.35
C LYS A 8 7.67 32.66 28.60
N LYS A 9 8.02 32.45 29.87
CA LYS A 9 9.13 31.55 30.24
C LYS A 9 8.92 30.11 29.75
N THR A 10 7.67 29.63 29.76
CA THR A 10 7.27 28.30 29.27
C THR A 10 7.53 28.16 27.77
N ASP A 11 7.19 29.19 27.00
CA ASP A 11 7.38 29.26 25.56
C ASP A 11 8.86 29.20 25.18
N MET A 12 9.72 29.89 25.96
CA MET A 12 11.17 29.83 25.79
C MET A 12 11.74 28.44 26.06
N ILE A 13 11.26 27.76 27.11
CA ILE A 13 11.66 26.37 27.42
C ILE A 13 11.25 25.44 26.27
N LEU A 14 10.02 25.57 25.77
CA LEU A 14 9.52 24.75 24.67
C LEU A 14 10.38 24.91 23.40
N VAL A 15 10.75 26.14 23.05
CA VAL A 15 11.63 26.42 21.90
C VAL A 15 12.99 25.73 22.06
N VAL A 16 13.58 25.77 23.26
CA VAL A 16 14.86 25.09 23.52
C VAL A 16 14.71 23.57 23.40
N VAL A 17 13.63 22.98 23.93
CA VAL A 17 13.35 21.55 23.80
C VAL A 17 13.16 21.15 22.34
N PHE A 18 12.40 21.92 21.56
CA PHE A 18 12.21 21.69 20.13
C PHE A 18 13.51 21.81 19.35
N ALA A 19 14.33 22.81 19.65
CA ALA A 19 15.64 22.96 19.02
C ALA A 19 16.52 21.74 19.32
N ILE A 20 16.63 21.33 20.60
CA ILE A 20 17.39 20.13 20.98
C ILE A 20 16.87 18.92 20.24
N TYR A 21 15.55 18.69 20.21
CA TYR A 21 14.95 17.56 19.50
C TYR A 21 15.24 17.54 18.00
N LEU A 22 15.24 18.71 17.34
CA LEU A 22 15.56 18.79 15.91
C LEU A 22 17.04 18.49 15.65
N PHE A 23 17.95 19.03 16.47
CA PHE A 23 19.39 18.84 16.29
C PHE A 23 19.88 17.46 16.75
N THR A 24 19.31 16.92 17.81
CA THR A 24 19.60 15.56 18.24
C THR A 24 18.78 14.61 17.36
N ASN A 25 19.46 13.71 16.66
CA ASN A 25 18.80 12.63 15.92
C ASN A 25 18.30 11.56 16.92
N MET A 26 17.48 11.98 17.87
CA MET A 26 16.96 11.14 18.93
C MET A 26 15.88 10.24 18.35
N GLN A 27 16.11 8.94 18.45
CA GLN A 27 15.16 7.91 18.08
C GLN A 27 14.22 7.68 19.27
N LEU A 28 12.92 7.69 19.01
CA LEU A 28 11.93 7.32 20.02
C LEU A 28 11.94 5.78 20.19
N PRO A 29 11.54 5.27 21.38
CA PRO A 29 11.33 3.84 21.58
C PRO A 29 10.35 3.26 20.55
N GLN A 30 10.54 1.99 20.21
CA GLN A 30 9.80 1.34 19.12
C GLN A 30 8.28 1.40 19.30
N ASP A 31 7.78 1.19 20.51
CA ASP A 31 6.35 1.27 20.85
C ASP A 31 5.73 2.64 20.52
N VAL A 32 6.50 3.72 20.68
CA VAL A 32 6.04 5.08 20.38
C VAL A 32 6.06 5.32 18.87
N ASN A 33 7.05 4.77 18.15
CA ASN A 33 7.11 4.89 16.70
C ASN A 33 5.92 4.19 16.03
N GLU A 34 5.55 2.99 16.50
CA GLU A 34 4.39 2.26 15.97
C GLU A 34 3.07 2.98 16.23
N LEU A 35 2.93 3.67 17.38
CA LEU A 35 1.76 4.48 17.66
C LEU A 35 1.65 5.71 16.74
N ILE A 36 2.79 6.31 16.41
CA ILE A 36 2.86 7.50 15.54
C ILE A 36 2.66 7.11 14.08
N ASP A 37 3.29 6.03 13.62
CA ASP A 37 3.27 5.53 12.24
C ASP A 37 1.95 4.85 11.85
N ASN A 38 0.84 5.47 12.26
CA ASN A 38 -0.51 5.16 11.84
C ASN A 38 -1.17 6.45 11.36
N SER A 39 -2.07 6.36 10.38
CA SER A 39 -2.88 7.47 9.89
C SER A 39 -3.52 8.27 11.03
N LEU A 40 -4.02 7.60 12.07
CA LEU A 40 -4.61 8.27 13.23
C LEU A 40 -3.56 9.03 14.06
N GLY A 41 -2.39 8.43 14.32
CA GLY A 41 -1.30 9.05 15.06
C GLY A 41 -0.76 10.30 14.37
N ASN A 42 -0.56 10.21 13.06
CA ASN A 42 -0.15 11.35 12.22
C ASN A 42 -1.16 12.50 12.29
N ILE A 43 -2.47 12.22 12.23
CA ILE A 43 -3.52 13.25 12.37
C ILE A 43 -3.44 13.91 13.74
N VAL A 44 -3.29 13.14 14.82
CA VAL A 44 -3.20 13.69 16.18
C VAL A 44 -2.00 14.63 16.34
N ILE A 45 -0.84 14.28 15.78
CA ILE A 45 0.36 15.13 15.82
C ILE A 45 0.12 16.45 15.05
N ILE A 46 -0.47 16.37 13.87
CA ILE A 46 -0.77 17.56 13.05
C ILE A 46 -1.77 18.48 13.79
N LEU A 47 -2.81 17.90 14.40
CA LEU A 47 -3.75 18.66 15.21
C LEU A 47 -3.06 19.29 16.44
N GLY A 48 -2.16 18.57 17.09
CA GLY A 48 -1.33 19.12 18.17
C GLY A 48 -0.51 20.33 17.73
N ALA A 49 0.13 20.26 16.56
CA ALA A 49 0.87 21.39 15.98
C ALA A 49 -0.04 22.59 15.66
N LEU A 50 -1.24 22.34 15.14
CA LEU A 50 -2.24 23.39 14.87
C LEU A 50 -2.70 24.08 16.16
N VAL A 51 -3.03 23.30 17.20
CA VAL A 51 -3.40 23.85 18.52
C VAL A 51 -2.26 24.70 19.07
N LEU A 52 -1.02 24.23 18.92
CA LEU A 52 0.17 24.95 19.37
C LEU A 52 0.35 26.28 18.61
N PHE A 53 0.09 26.29 17.30
CA PHE A 53 0.14 27.50 16.48
C PHE A 53 -0.94 28.53 16.85
N VAL A 54 -2.15 28.10 17.20
CA VAL A 54 -3.25 29.01 17.59
C VAL A 54 -3.05 29.59 18.99
N ASN A 55 -2.47 28.80 19.92
CA ASN A 55 -2.35 29.19 21.33
C ASN A 55 -1.01 29.83 21.71
N SER A 56 0.01 29.72 20.86
CA SER A 56 1.37 30.21 21.13
C SER A 56 1.78 31.33 20.18
N GLU A 57 2.93 31.95 20.44
CA GLU A 57 3.51 32.92 19.50
C GLU A 57 3.77 32.28 18.11
N PRO A 58 3.55 33.01 16.99
CA PRO A 58 3.62 32.44 15.65
C PRO A 58 4.95 31.75 15.34
N ALA A 59 6.07 32.27 15.88
CA ALA A 59 7.39 31.68 15.70
C ALA A 59 7.48 30.25 16.27
N ILE A 60 6.82 30.00 17.41
CA ILE A 60 6.83 28.71 18.10
C ILE A 60 5.90 27.74 17.38
N GLY A 61 4.75 28.24 16.90
CA GLY A 61 3.85 27.45 16.08
C GLY A 61 4.53 26.94 14.81
N VAL A 62 5.27 27.79 14.10
CA VAL A 62 6.05 27.38 12.91
C VAL A 62 7.10 26.33 13.28
N LEU A 63 7.86 26.54 14.36
CA LEU A 63 8.80 25.52 14.87
C LEU A 63 8.09 24.21 15.24
N GLY A 64 6.89 24.28 15.80
CA GLY A 64 6.05 23.11 16.11
C GLY A 64 5.70 22.29 14.88
N PHE A 65 5.44 22.91 13.73
CA PHE A 65 5.24 22.19 12.47
C PHE A 65 6.50 21.45 12.00
N PHE A 66 7.68 22.08 12.13
CA PHE A 66 8.94 21.41 11.81
C PHE A 66 9.17 20.18 12.70
N VAL A 67 8.90 20.31 14.00
CA VAL A 67 9.02 19.21 14.95
C VAL A 67 8.01 18.10 14.64
N ALA A 68 6.76 18.44 14.34
CA ALA A 68 5.73 17.50 13.95
C ALA A 68 6.11 16.71 12.68
N TYR A 69 6.58 17.40 11.65
CA TYR A 69 7.07 16.76 10.42
C TYR A 69 8.25 15.81 10.72
N GLU A 70 9.23 16.27 11.49
CA GLU A 70 10.41 15.48 11.81
C GLU A 70 10.08 14.27 12.71
N LEU A 71 9.11 14.40 13.63
CA LEU A 71 8.56 13.27 14.40
C LEU A 71 7.97 12.19 13.50
N ILE A 72 7.07 12.58 12.59
CA ILE A 72 6.40 11.64 11.67
C ILE A 72 7.43 10.96 10.77
N ARG A 73 8.34 11.74 10.19
CA ARG A 73 9.41 11.23 9.32
C ARG A 73 10.30 10.24 10.06
N ARG A 74 10.72 10.54 11.29
CA ARG A 74 11.58 9.63 12.08
C ARG A 74 10.84 8.35 12.47
N ALA A 75 9.58 8.45 12.86
CA ALA A 75 8.76 7.28 13.18
C ALA A 75 8.66 6.34 11.96
N SER A 76 8.34 6.88 10.79
CA SER A 76 8.18 6.11 9.55
C SER A 76 9.48 5.46 9.04
N VAL A 77 10.62 6.13 9.24
CA VAL A 77 11.94 5.55 8.95
C VAL A 77 12.27 4.42 9.93
N SER A 78 11.91 4.56 11.21
CA SER A 78 12.21 3.55 12.23
C SER A 78 11.35 2.29 12.12
N THR A 79 10.07 2.41 11.74
CA THR A 79 9.16 1.28 11.50
C THR A 79 9.39 0.61 10.15
N GLY A 80 10.08 1.30 9.23
CA GLY A 80 10.36 0.81 7.88
C GLY A 80 9.26 1.10 6.86
N THR A 81 8.17 1.75 7.27
CA THR A 81 7.07 2.15 6.40
C THR A 81 7.52 3.11 5.31
N ASP A 82 8.48 4.01 5.59
CA ASP A 82 9.06 4.91 4.59
C ASP A 82 9.76 4.15 3.46
N ALA A 83 10.49 3.08 3.80
CA ALA A 83 11.15 2.23 2.81
C ALA A 83 10.11 1.45 1.98
N ILE A 84 9.05 0.96 2.61
CA ILE A 84 7.96 0.28 1.90
C ILE A 84 7.29 1.25 0.92
N GLN A 85 6.89 2.44 1.36
CA GLN A 85 6.24 3.43 0.48
C GLN A 85 7.12 3.88 -0.69
N LYS A 86 8.43 3.99 -0.49
CA LYS A 86 9.36 4.50 -1.50
C LYS A 86 9.79 3.45 -2.52
N TYR A 87 9.95 2.21 -2.08
CA TYR A 87 10.56 1.15 -2.90
C TYR A 87 9.59 0.04 -3.29
N VAL A 88 8.49 -0.15 -2.54
CA VAL A 88 7.45 -1.11 -2.89
C VAL A 88 6.38 -0.37 -3.70
N GLY A 89 6.27 -0.70 -4.97
CA GLY A 89 5.22 -0.17 -5.84
C GLY A 89 3.83 -0.62 -5.38
N SER A 90 2.79 0.16 -5.70
CA SER A 90 1.41 -0.28 -5.50
C SER A 90 1.06 -1.42 -6.46
N GLU A 91 0.14 -2.29 -6.05
CA GLU A 91 -0.41 -3.33 -6.94
C GLU A 91 -1.05 -2.71 -8.19
N GLU A 92 -1.65 -1.53 -8.09
CA GLU A 92 -2.20 -0.80 -9.24
C GLU A 92 -1.10 -0.41 -10.25
N LYS A 93 0.05 0.07 -9.77
CA LYS A 93 1.19 0.41 -10.62
C LYS A 93 1.76 -0.84 -11.29
N LYS A 94 1.92 -1.93 -10.54
CA LYS A 94 2.33 -3.24 -11.06
C LYS A 94 1.37 -3.75 -12.14
N ASN A 95 0.06 -3.68 -11.91
CA ASN A 95 -0.95 -4.12 -12.88
C ASN A 95 -0.93 -3.25 -14.14
N THR A 96 -0.73 -1.94 -13.99
CA THR A 96 -0.65 -1.02 -15.14
C THR A 96 0.59 -1.31 -15.98
N GLU A 97 1.75 -1.51 -15.34
CA GLU A 97 2.97 -1.91 -16.03
C GLU A 97 2.80 -3.27 -16.71
N MET A 98 2.25 -4.27 -16.02
CA MET A 98 1.99 -5.60 -16.58
C MET A 98 1.06 -5.54 -17.80
N ASN A 99 -0.03 -4.79 -17.71
CA ASN A 99 -0.97 -4.59 -18.82
C ASN A 99 -0.32 -3.83 -19.99
N SER A 100 0.64 -2.94 -19.73
CA SER A 100 1.35 -2.22 -20.80
C SER A 100 2.27 -3.13 -21.62
N TYR A 101 2.74 -4.24 -21.04
CA TYR A 101 3.57 -5.24 -21.73
C TYR A 101 2.75 -6.36 -22.35
N GLN A 102 1.46 -6.47 -22.00
CA GLN A 102 0.56 -7.43 -22.62
C GLN A 102 0.31 -7.01 -24.07
N PRO A 103 0.62 -7.84 -25.07
CA PRO A 103 0.14 -7.57 -26.42
C PRO A 103 -1.39 -7.53 -26.40
N SER A 104 -2.00 -6.79 -27.34
CA SER A 104 -3.45 -6.78 -27.52
C SER A 104 -3.98 -8.20 -27.51
N ALA A 105 -4.99 -8.47 -26.68
CA ALA A 105 -5.58 -9.79 -26.60
C ALA A 105 -5.96 -10.25 -28.02
N PRO A 106 -5.51 -11.43 -28.46
CA PRO A 106 -5.88 -11.93 -29.77
C PRO A 106 -7.40 -12.13 -29.82
N GLU A 107 -7.99 -11.90 -30.99
CA GLU A 107 -9.43 -12.05 -31.22
C GLU A 107 -9.90 -13.49 -31.03
N VAL A 108 -8.98 -14.45 -31.21
CA VAL A 108 -9.20 -15.89 -31.03
C VAL A 108 -8.12 -16.42 -30.08
N THR A 109 -8.55 -17.17 -29.08
CA THR A 109 -7.63 -17.82 -28.13
C THR A 109 -6.94 -19.03 -28.77
N LEU A 110 -5.80 -19.46 -28.23
CA LEU A 110 -5.11 -20.65 -28.72
C LEU A 110 -5.99 -21.89 -28.56
N GLU A 111 -6.80 -21.93 -27.51
CA GLU A 111 -7.75 -22.99 -27.26
C GLU A 111 -8.85 -23.04 -28.33
N GLU A 112 -9.41 -21.89 -28.71
CA GLU A 112 -10.37 -21.79 -29.82
C GLU A 112 -9.71 -22.16 -31.17
N GLU A 113 -8.51 -21.69 -31.44
CA GLU A 113 -7.77 -22.04 -32.66
C GLU A 113 -7.52 -23.56 -32.75
N VAL A 114 -7.16 -24.20 -31.64
CA VAL A 114 -6.94 -25.66 -31.61
C VAL A 114 -8.23 -26.43 -31.80
N ILE A 115 -9.35 -25.96 -31.24
CA ILE A 115 -10.67 -26.57 -31.43
C ILE A 115 -11.11 -26.45 -32.90
N ASP A 116 -10.95 -25.26 -33.51
CA ASP A 116 -11.27 -25.03 -34.93
C ASP A 116 -10.42 -25.88 -35.87
N ASN A 117 -9.16 -26.14 -35.51
CA ASN A 117 -8.25 -26.99 -36.29
C ASN A 117 -8.38 -28.48 -35.95
N MET A 118 -9.25 -28.86 -35.01
CA MET A 118 -9.47 -30.25 -34.68
C MET A 118 -10.27 -30.92 -35.82
N VAL A 119 -9.69 -31.96 -36.41
CA VAL A 119 -10.36 -32.72 -37.47
C VAL A 119 -11.57 -33.45 -36.86
N ASP A 120 -12.75 -33.20 -37.41
CA ASP A 120 -13.95 -33.97 -37.08
C ASP A 120 -13.74 -35.41 -37.52
N PHE A 121 -13.65 -36.33 -36.56
CA PHE A 121 -13.64 -37.78 -36.81
C PHE A 121 -15.02 -38.33 -37.19
N ALA A 122 -15.93 -37.48 -37.69
CA ALA A 122 -17.34 -37.80 -37.80
C ALA A 122 -17.72 -38.63 -39.02
N ASP A 123 -16.96 -38.64 -40.13
CA ASP A 123 -17.30 -39.56 -41.21
C ASP A 123 -16.18 -39.80 -42.23
N SER A 124 -15.70 -41.04 -42.32
CA SER A 124 -15.62 -41.82 -43.55
C SER A 124 -15.00 -43.19 -43.27
N ASP A 125 -15.75 -44.26 -43.56
CA ASP A 125 -15.37 -45.67 -43.50
C ASP A 125 -15.21 -46.31 -42.11
N ILE A 126 -16.17 -46.10 -41.19
CA ILE A 126 -16.40 -47.13 -40.16
C ILE A 126 -17.28 -48.21 -40.81
N PRO A 127 -16.76 -49.41 -41.12
CA PRO A 127 -17.59 -50.49 -41.65
C PRO A 127 -18.71 -50.82 -40.67
N GLU A 128 -19.92 -51.09 -41.17
CA GLU A 128 -21.04 -51.54 -40.33
C GLU A 128 -20.58 -52.68 -39.43
N THR A 129 -20.50 -52.40 -38.14
CA THR A 129 -20.06 -53.35 -37.11
C THR A 129 -21.27 -53.80 -36.30
N ASN A 130 -21.41 -55.12 -36.11
CA ASN A 130 -22.40 -55.71 -35.20
C ASN A 130 -21.98 -55.62 -33.73
N VAL A 131 -20.91 -54.87 -33.43
CA VAL A 131 -20.44 -54.67 -32.05
C VAL A 131 -21.32 -53.60 -31.41
N GLN A 132 -22.26 -54.06 -30.58
CA GLN A 132 -23.02 -53.19 -29.70
C GLN A 132 -22.19 -52.87 -28.45
N PRO A 133 -22.16 -51.61 -27.97
CA PRO A 133 -21.47 -51.27 -26.74
C PRO A 133 -22.14 -52.04 -25.59
N ILE A 134 -21.34 -52.84 -24.88
CA ILE A 134 -21.80 -53.50 -23.66
C ILE A 134 -21.80 -52.42 -22.59
N LEU A 135 -22.99 -51.93 -22.25
CA LEU A 135 -23.16 -51.03 -21.12
C LEU A 135 -22.86 -51.83 -19.86
N GLU A 136 -21.72 -51.53 -19.22
CA GLU A 136 -21.40 -52.07 -17.91
C GLU A 136 -22.34 -51.44 -16.87
N ASN A 137 -22.54 -52.11 -15.74
CA ASN A 137 -23.51 -51.67 -14.75
C ASN A 137 -23.08 -50.32 -14.14
N TYR A 138 -23.69 -49.23 -14.59
CA TYR A 138 -23.28 -47.86 -14.23
C TYR A 138 -23.61 -47.45 -12.79
N HIS A 139 -24.04 -48.35 -11.91
CA HIS A 139 -24.28 -48.06 -10.49
C HIS A 139 -24.98 -46.70 -10.23
N SER A 140 -25.98 -46.37 -11.07
CA SER A 140 -26.75 -45.12 -10.98
C SER A 140 -25.97 -43.81 -11.23
N ALA A 141 -24.83 -43.85 -11.93
CA ALA A 141 -24.10 -42.65 -12.36
C ALA A 141 -24.81 -41.83 -13.45
N GLU A 142 -25.91 -42.32 -14.01
CA GLU A 142 -26.73 -41.66 -15.02
C GLU A 142 -27.67 -40.57 -14.44
N GLN A 143 -27.68 -40.42 -13.11
CA GLN A 143 -28.54 -39.48 -12.40
C GLN A 143 -27.76 -38.22 -11.99
N LEU A 144 -27.44 -37.36 -12.95
CA LEU A 144 -26.97 -35.98 -12.74
C LEU A 144 -27.64 -35.02 -13.73
#